data_AF-A0AAU4WY66-F1
#
_entry.id   AF-A0AAU4WY66-F1
#
_cell.length_a   1.000
_cell.length_b   1.000
_cell.length_c   1.000
_cell.angle_alpha   90.00
_cell.angle_beta   90.00
_cell.angle_gamma   90.00
#
_symmetry.space_group_name_H-M   'P 1'
#
loop_
_entity.id
_entity.type
_entity.pdbx_description
1 polymer ?
#
loop_
_entity_poly.entity_id
_entity_poly.type
_entity_poly.pdbx_seq_one_letter_code
_entity_poly.pdbx_strand_id
1 'polypeptide(L)'
;MTTVEEQTPAEQALSRSYVTADGLRFDVIDMTVEHHPDRSATLTYWLTVGRQDHPGERWVVALPWDDKSWADVLASPAPPSDRLLQLVHLVHAHLEEWWDTKGHNRKSAKMGRRLT
;
A
#
# COMPACT_ATOMS: atom_id res chain seq x y z
N MET A 1 23.76 -14.80 6.92
CA MET A 1 22.89 -14.55 8.07
C MET A 1 22.11 -13.30 7.75
N THR A 2 20.94 -13.44 7.13
CA THR A 2 20.07 -12.30 6.81
C THR A 2 19.27 -12.03 8.06
N THR A 3 19.50 -10.90 8.72
CA THR A 3 18.63 -10.42 9.79
C THR A 3 17.25 -10.27 9.18
N VAL A 4 16.30 -11.11 9.58
CA VAL A 4 14.89 -10.87 9.29
C VAL A 4 14.52 -9.72 10.20
N GLU A 5 14.59 -8.49 9.69
CA GLU A 5 13.95 -7.37 10.38
C GLU A 5 12.47 -7.75 10.50
N GLU A 6 12.02 -7.88 11.74
CA GLU A 6 10.68 -8.39 12.05
C GLU A 6 9.67 -7.34 11.58
N GLN A 7 8.96 -7.62 10.49
CA GLN A 7 7.96 -6.71 9.93
C GLN A 7 6.94 -6.32 11.00
N THR A 8 6.60 -5.04 11.08
CA THR A 8 5.60 -4.56 12.03
C THR A 8 4.23 -5.18 11.72
N PRO A 9 3.31 -5.26 12.70
CA PRO A 9 1.94 -5.70 12.43
C PRO A 9 1.23 -4.89 11.34
N ALA A 10 1.56 -3.60 11.20
CA ALA A 10 1.06 -2.75 10.12
C ALA A 10 1.59 -3.23 8.76
N GLU A 11 2.89 -3.46 8.65
CA GLU A 11 3.51 -3.98 7.42
C GLU A 11 2.94 -5.33 7.01
N GLN A 12 2.77 -6.24 7.97
CA GLN A 12 2.19 -7.55 7.72
C GLN A 12 0.73 -7.47 7.25
N ALA A 13 -0.07 -6.57 7.84
CA ALA A 13 -1.47 -6.41 7.46
C ALA A 13 -1.61 -5.78 6.06
N LEU A 14 -0.81 -4.76 5.78
CA LEU A 14 -0.80 -4.04 4.50
C LEU A 14 -0.18 -4.84 3.36
N SER A 15 0.67 -5.84 3.65
CA SER A 15 1.24 -6.74 2.64
C SER A 15 0.25 -7.79 2.12
N ARG A 16 -1.01 -7.80 2.59
CA ARG A 16 -2.01 -8.78 2.18
C ARG A 16 -2.71 -8.35 0.90
N SER A 17 -2.89 -9.31 0.01
CA SER A 17 -3.68 -9.10 -1.21
C SER A 17 -5.18 -8.97 -0.89
N TYR A 18 -5.91 -8.20 -1.69
CA TYR A 18 -7.34 -7.99 -1.50
C TYR A 18 -8.10 -7.86 -2.83
N VAL A 19 -9.42 -7.99 -2.74
CA VAL A 19 -10.35 -7.87 -3.88
C VAL A 19 -11.39 -6.82 -3.53
N THR A 20 -11.61 -5.88 -4.45
CA THR A 20 -12.63 -4.83 -4.34
C THR A 20 -14.03 -5.37 -4.64
N ALA A 21 -15.07 -4.61 -4.31
CA ALA A 21 -16.46 -4.99 -4.58
C ALA A 21 -16.77 -5.17 -6.08
N ASP A 22 -16.04 -4.48 -6.96
CA ASP A 22 -16.22 -4.56 -8.41
C ASP A 22 -15.33 -5.64 -9.08
N GLY A 23 -14.63 -6.46 -8.28
CA GLY A 23 -13.86 -7.61 -8.75
C GLY A 23 -12.45 -7.28 -9.25
N LEU A 24 -11.94 -6.08 -8.93
CA LEU A 24 -10.53 -5.73 -9.13
C LEU A 24 -9.70 -6.37 -8.01
N ARG A 25 -8.65 -7.10 -8.39
CA ARG A 25 -7.75 -7.78 -7.47
C ARG A 25 -6.43 -7.03 -7.40
N PHE A 26 -6.01 -6.69 -6.19
CA PHE A 26 -4.69 -6.16 -5.87
C PHE A 26 -3.88 -7.26 -5.21
N ASP A 27 -3.03 -7.93 -5.98
CA ASP A 27 -2.05 -8.89 -5.48
C ASP A 27 -0.79 -8.15 -5.04
N VAL A 28 -0.59 -8.05 -3.73
CA VAL A 28 0.61 -7.44 -3.13
C VAL A 28 1.74 -8.47 -3.18
N ILE A 29 2.77 -8.18 -3.97
CA ILE A 29 3.97 -9.00 -4.12
C ILE A 29 4.94 -8.70 -2.98
N ASP A 30 5.13 -7.42 -2.71
CA ASP A 30 6.01 -6.90 -1.67
C ASP A 30 5.56 -5.50 -1.27
N MET A 31 5.95 -5.06 -0.08
CA MET A 31 5.68 -3.73 0.42
C MET A 31 6.75 -3.28 1.41
N THR A 32 7.17 -2.03 1.29
CA THR A 32 8.11 -1.39 2.23
C THR A 32 7.53 -0.09 2.76
N VAL A 33 7.77 0.20 4.04
CA VAL A 33 7.45 1.49 4.66
C VAL A 33 8.74 2.26 4.90
N GLU A 34 8.87 3.43 4.27
CA GLU A 34 9.92 4.39 4.58
C GLU A 34 9.37 5.43 5.56
N HIS A 35 9.91 5.46 6.78
CA HIS A 35 9.55 6.47 7.78
C HIS A 35 10.42 7.72 7.63
N HIS A 36 9.78 8.89 7.58
CA HIS A 36 10.48 10.17 7.47
C HIS A 36 10.68 10.84 8.83
N PRO A 37 11.73 11.68 8.99
CA PRO A 37 11.98 12.40 10.25
C PRO A 37 10.82 13.30 10.71
N ASP A 38 9.96 13.74 9.79
CA ASP A 38 8.83 14.60 10.09
C ASP A 38 7.55 13.83 10.48
N ARG A 39 7.67 12.51 10.69
CA ARG A 39 6.58 11.55 10.98
C ARG A 39 5.63 11.26 9.81
N SER A 40 5.93 11.74 8.60
CA SER A 40 5.30 11.18 7.39
C SER A 40 5.90 9.82 7.06
N ALA A 41 5.28 9.10 6.13
CA ALA A 41 5.84 7.86 5.59
C ALA A 41 5.62 7.76 4.08
N THR A 42 6.42 6.94 3.40
CA THR A 42 6.14 6.48 2.03
C THR A 42 5.90 4.98 2.05
N LEU A 43 4.72 4.54 1.61
CA LEU A 43 4.44 3.12 1.41
C LEU A 43 4.72 2.78 -0.04
N THR A 44 5.73 1.94 -0.29
CA THR A 44 6.04 1.48 -1.64
C THR A 44 5.52 0.07 -1.84
N TYR A 45 4.64 -0.11 -2.82
CA TYR A 45 4.02 -1.39 -3.15
C TYR A 45 4.54 -1.93 -4.47
N TRP A 46 4.77 -3.24 -4.51
CA TRP A 46 4.90 -4.02 -5.74
C TRP A 46 3.62 -4.81 -5.91
N LEU A 47 2.87 -4.52 -6.98
CA LEU A 47 1.52 -5.02 -7.19
C LEU A 47 1.43 -5.78 -8.50
N THR A 48 0.58 -6.81 -8.52
CA THR A 48 -0.14 -7.21 -9.74
C THR A 48 -1.60 -6.81 -9.57
N VAL A 49 -2.12 -5.97 -10.46
CA VAL A 49 -3.50 -5.49 -10.41
C VAL A 49 -4.25 -5.97 -11.63
N GLY A 50 -5.36 -6.69 -11.45
CA GLY A 50 -6.09 -7.28 -12.56
C GLY A 50 -7.51 -7.69 -12.21
N ARG A 51 -8.26 -8.11 -13.24
CA ARG A 51 -9.57 -8.75 -13.10
C ARG A 51 -9.42 -10.23 -13.40
N GLN A 52 -10.33 -11.06 -12.89
CA GLN A 52 -10.29 -12.53 -12.99
C GLN A 52 -10.06 -13.05 -14.44
N ASP A 53 -10.51 -12.30 -15.45
CA ASP A 53 -10.44 -12.70 -16.86
C ASP A 53 -9.39 -11.95 -17.70
N HIS A 54 -8.57 -11.10 -17.08
CA HIS A 54 -7.59 -10.27 -17.80
C HIS A 54 -6.18 -10.44 -17.21
N PRO A 55 -5.13 -10.46 -18.05
CA PRO A 55 -3.76 -10.43 -17.56
C PRO A 55 -3.56 -9.23 -16.64
N GLY A 56 -3.15 -9.49 -15.39
CA GLY A 56 -2.88 -8.44 -14.42
C GLY A 56 -1.73 -7.54 -14.87
N GLU A 57 -1.84 -6.25 -14.60
CA GLU A 57 -0.76 -5.30 -14.79
C GLU A 57 0.16 -5.28 -13.58
N ARG A 58 1.46 -5.34 -13.80
CA ARG A 58 2.44 -5.20 -12.71
C ARG A 58 2.82 -3.74 -12.51
N TRP A 59 2.89 -3.31 -11.26
CA TRP A 59 3.17 -1.92 -10.90
C TRP A 59 4.08 -1.82 -9.67
N VAL A 60 4.88 -0.77 -9.64
CA VAL A 60 5.47 -0.23 -8.41
C VAL A 60 4.78 1.08 -8.11
N VAL A 61 4.26 1.25 -6.90
CA VAL A 61 3.50 2.43 -6.48
C VAL A 61 4.11 3.00 -5.22
N ALA A 62 4.55 4.26 -5.26
CA ALA A 62 4.98 5.02 -4.09
C ALA A 62 3.82 5.87 -3.60
N LEU A 63 3.22 5.48 -2.47
CA LEU A 63 2.10 6.18 -1.83
C LEU A 63 2.62 7.05 -0.68
N PRO A 64 2.67 8.38 -0.83
CA PRO A 64 3.03 9.27 0.27
C PRO A 64 1.91 9.27 1.32
N TRP A 65 2.29 9.27 2.59
CA TRP A 65 1.40 9.28 3.74
C TRP A 65 1.76 10.43 4.67
N ASP A 66 1.15 11.58 4.42
CA ASP A 66 1.40 12.82 5.16
C ASP A 66 0.58 12.93 6.46
N ASP A 67 -0.40 12.04 6.67
CA ASP A 67 -1.21 12.01 7.89
C ASP A 67 -0.43 11.37 9.06
N LYS A 68 0.21 12.25 9.82
CA LYS A 68 1.06 11.93 10.98
C LYS A 68 0.31 11.26 12.13
N SER A 69 -1.04 11.26 12.12
CA SER A 69 -1.84 10.55 13.13
C SER A 69 -1.71 9.02 13.07
N TRP A 70 -1.13 8.50 11.98
CA TRP A 70 -0.88 7.06 11.77
C TRP A 70 0.55 6.61 12.05
N ALA A 71 1.47 7.55 12.31
CA ALA A 71 2.88 7.23 12.52
C ALA A 71 3.09 6.18 13.63
N ASP A 72 2.37 6.31 14.74
CA ASP A 72 2.48 5.40 15.87
C ASP A 72 1.88 4.02 15.55
N VAL A 73 0.87 3.95 14.68
CA VAL A 73 0.26 2.68 14.25
C VAL A 73 1.21 1.93 13.31
N LEU A 74 1.87 2.64 12.39
CA LEU A 74 2.82 2.07 11.44
C LEU A 74 4.07 1.51 12.13
N ALA A 75 4.56 2.18 13.17
CA ALA A 75 5.80 1.82 13.87
C ALA A 75 5.60 0.91 15.10
N SER A 76 4.36 0.75 15.60
CA SER A 76 4.11 0.00 16.83
C SER A 76 4.24 -1.51 16.62
N PRO A 77 4.92 -2.25 17.53
CA PRO A 77 4.92 -3.71 17.52
C PRO A 77 3.58 -4.32 18.00
N ALA A 78 2.67 -3.51 18.56
CA ALA A 78 1.36 -3.93 19.04
C ALA A 78 0.32 -2.80 18.89
N PRO A 79 -0.05 -2.40 17.65
CA PRO A 79 -1.03 -1.35 17.44
C PRO A 79 -2.44 -1.81 17.88
N PRO A 80 -3.32 -0.89 18.32
CA PRO A 80 -4.73 -1.22 18.55
C PRO A 80 -5.35 -1.83 17.29
N SER A 81 -6.08 -2.95 17.43
CA SER A 81 -6.58 -3.72 16.29
C SER A 81 -7.58 -2.95 15.43
N ASP A 82 -8.40 -2.11 16.05
CA ASP A 82 -9.35 -1.22 15.39
C ASP A 82 -8.63 -0.15 14.56
N ARG A 83 -7.56 0.44 15.09
CA ARG A 83 -6.71 1.40 14.38
C ARG A 83 -5.98 0.74 13.22
N LEU A 84 -5.44 -0.46 13.42
CA LEU A 84 -4.79 -1.21 12.34
C LEU A 84 -5.77 -1.50 11.19
N LEU A 85 -7.00 -1.92 11.51
CA LEU A 85 -8.04 -2.16 10.49
C LEU A 85 -8.42 -0.87 9.75
N GLN A 86 -8.55 0.25 10.47
CA GLN A 86 -8.82 1.56 9.85
C GLN A 86 -7.69 1.98 8.89
N LEU A 87 -6.43 1.79 9.30
CA LEU A 87 -5.27 2.08 8.44
C LEU A 87 -5.33 1.25 7.15
N VAL A 88 -5.58 -0.06 7.25
CA VAL A 88 -5.71 -0.95 6.09
C VAL A 88 -6.79 -0.45 5.13
N HIS A 89 -7.98 -0.13 5.63
CA HIS A 89 -9.06 0.39 4.79
C HIS A 89 -8.69 1.71 4.11
N LEU A 90 -8.03 2.63 4.82
CA LEU A 90 -7.63 3.90 4.25
C LEU A 90 -6.58 3.72 3.15
N VAL A 91 -5.59 2.86 3.37
CA VAL A 91 -4.56 2.58 2.37
C VAL A 91 -5.15 1.89 1.14
N HIS A 92 -6.06 0.93 1.32
CA HIS A 92 -6.77 0.29 0.20
C HIS A 92 -7.55 1.34 -0.62
N ALA A 93 -8.28 2.23 0.03
CA ALA A 93 -9.00 3.30 -0.64
C ALA A 93 -8.06 4.22 -1.46
N HIS A 94 -6.86 4.53 -0.94
CA HIS A 94 -5.88 5.33 -1.67
C HIS A 94 -5.28 4.59 -2.88
N LEU A 95 -5.04 3.28 -2.76
CA LEU A 95 -4.57 2.44 -3.87
C LEU A 95 -5.64 2.30 -4.96
N GLU A 96 -6.91 2.15 -4.57
CA GLU A 96 -8.06 2.12 -5.47
C GLU A 96 -8.22 3.46 -6.21
N GLU A 97 -8.19 4.58 -5.49
CA GLU A 97 -8.24 5.92 -6.10
C GLU A 97 -7.05 6.16 -7.04
N TRP A 98 -5.84 5.75 -6.63
CA TRP A 98 -4.67 5.81 -7.50
C TRP A 98 -4.89 5.01 -8.78
N TRP A 99 -5.39 3.77 -8.67
CA TRP A 99 -5.62 2.90 -9.81
C TRP A 99 -6.58 3.52 -10.83
N ASP A 100 -7.69 4.08 -10.34
CA ASP A 100 -8.71 4.71 -11.18
C ASP A 100 -8.18 5.97 -11.86
N THR A 101 -7.32 6.72 -11.18
CA THR A 101 -6.88 8.05 -11.64
C THR A 101 -5.54 8.06 -12.36
N LYS A 102 -4.74 6.98 -12.30
CA LYS A 102 -3.36 6.93 -12.86
C LYS A 102 -3.26 7.31 -14.34
N GLY A 103 -4.33 7.12 -15.13
CA GLY A 103 -4.35 7.41 -16.56
C GLY A 103 -4.61 8.88 -16.92
N HIS A 104 -5.16 9.68 -16.01
CA HIS A 104 -5.60 11.05 -16.32
C HIS A 104 -5.29 12.09 -15.22
N ASN A 105 -4.80 11.68 -14.05
CA ASN A 105 -4.33 12.56 -13.00
C ASN A 105 -2.80 12.58 -12.95
N ARG A 106 -2.20 13.76 -13.14
CA ARG A 106 -0.74 13.92 -13.18
C ARG A 106 -0.04 13.54 -11.87
N LYS A 107 -0.69 13.73 -10.71
CA LYS A 107 -0.12 13.32 -9.41
C LYS A 107 -0.11 11.80 -9.31
N SER A 108 -1.26 11.15 -9.55
CA SER A 108 -1.39 9.69 -9.52
C SER A 108 -0.47 9.00 -10.54
N ALA A 109 -0.35 9.57 -11.74
CA ALA A 109 0.55 9.06 -12.78
C ALA A 109 2.03 9.06 -12.34
N LYS A 110 2.45 10.00 -11.49
CA LYS A 110 3.83 10.05 -10.97
C LYS A 110 4.08 9.07 -9.83
N MET A 111 3.04 8.63 -9.14
CA MET A 111 3.17 7.68 -8.02
C MET A 111 3.46 6.26 -8.51
N GLY A 112 3.00 5.91 -9.71
CA GLY A 112 3.06 4.54 -10.22
C GLY A 112 3.99 4.40 -11.43
N ARG A 113 4.75 3.30 -11.46
CA ARG A 113 5.48 2.86 -12.65
C ARG A 113 5.05 1.44 -13.01
N ARG A 114 4.58 1.26 -14.26
CA ARG A 114 4.26 -0.08 -14.79
C ARG A 114 5.55 -0.88 -14.96
N LEU A 115 5.54 -2.13 -14.52
CA LEU A 115 6.60 -3.09 -14.75
C LEU A 115 6.27 -3.89 -16.01
N THR A 116 7.29 -4.09 -16.85
CA THR A 116 7.23 -4.93 -18.05
C THR A 116 7.42 -6.39 -17.72
#